data_AF-A0A258BXE2-F1
#
_entry.id   AF-A0A258BXE2-F1
#
_cell.length_a   1.000
_cell.length_b   1.000
_cell.length_c   1.000
_cell.angle_alpha   90.00
_cell.angle_beta   90.00
_cell.angle_gamma   90.00
#
_symmetry.space_group_name_H-M   'P 1'
#
loop_
_entity.id
_entity.type
_entity.pdbx_description
1 polymer ?
#
loop_
_entity_poly.entity_id
_entity_poly.type
_entity_poly.pdbx_seq_one_letter_code
_entity_poly.pdbx_strand_id
1 'polypeptide(L)' 'VMKMLDEAAVSYRLVLTKADKIKASELADVTGRTIAEARTHPAAHPDIIATSSEKGMGIAELRACVIESLD' A
#
# COMPACT_ATOMS: atom_id res chain seq x y z
N VAL A 1 -6.28 9.39 -9.51
CA VAL A 1 -6.01 7.99 -9.94
C VAL A 1 -6.93 7.02 -9.23
N MET A 2 -6.96 6.99 -7.89
CA MET A 2 -7.82 6.08 -7.10
C MET A 2 -9.29 6.09 -7.54
N LYS A 3 -9.92 7.27 -7.63
CA LYS A 3 -11.29 7.42 -8.16
C LYS A 3 -11.51 6.81 -9.56
N MET A 4 -10.53 6.97 -10.45
CA MET A 4 -10.60 6.39 -11.80
C MET A 4 -10.52 4.86 -11.75
N LEU A 5 -9.73 4.30 -10.84
CA LEU A 5 -9.67 2.85 -10.63
C LEU A 5 -10.97 2.31 -10.01
N ASP A 6 -11.60 3.06 -9.10
CA ASP A 6 -12.91 2.72 -8.55
C ASP A 6 -13.99 2.67 -9.65
N GLU A 7 -14.04 3.71 -10.50
CA GLU A 7 -14.97 3.78 -11.63
C GLU A 7 -14.73 2.66 -12.65
N ALA A 8 -13.46 2.27 -12.86
CA ALA A 8 -13.09 1.17 -13.74
C ALA A 8 -13.26 -0.22 -13.11
N ALA A 9 -13.67 -0.30 -11.83
CA ALA A 9 -13.77 -1.53 -11.05
C ALA A 9 -12.47 -2.36 -11.06
N VAL A 10 -11.32 -1.70 -11.10
CA VAL A 10 -10.00 -2.35 -11.10
C VAL A 10 -9.48 -2.39 -9.68
N SER A 11 -9.33 -3.61 -9.13
CA SER A 11 -8.77 -3.80 -7.79
C SER A 11 -7.31 -3.37 -7.75
N TYR A 12 -6.91 -2.66 -6.69
CA TYR A 12 -5.53 -2.22 -6.49
C TYR A 12 -5.12 -2.26 -5.03
N ARG A 13 -3.82 -2.39 -4.78
CA ARG A 13 -3.23 -2.31 -3.43
C ARG A 13 -2.27 -1.12 -3.37
N LEU A 14 -2.28 -0.40 -2.24
CA LEU A 14 -1.38 0.71 -2.00
C LEU A 14 -0.05 0.22 -1.41
N VAL A 15 1.05 0.75 -1.93
CA VAL A 15 2.42 0.48 -1.46
C VAL A 15 3.10 1.79 -1.12
N LEU A 16 3.44 1.98 0.15
CA LEU A 16 4.22 3.13 0.61
C LEU A 16 5.70 2.82 0.37
N THR A 17 6.38 3.61 -0.45
CA THR A 17 7.80 3.40 -0.78
C THR A 17 8.70 4.31 0.05
N LYS A 18 10.00 4.02 0.05
CA LYS A 18 11.04 4.81 0.73
C LYS A 18 10.79 4.95 2.25
N ALA A 19 10.24 3.91 2.87
CA ALA A 19 9.95 3.89 4.31
C ALA A 19 11.19 4.18 5.18
N ASP A 20 12.40 3.94 4.64
CA ASP A 20 13.68 4.25 5.29
C ASP A 20 13.97 5.76 5.45
N LYS A 21 13.24 6.64 4.75
CA LYS A 21 13.50 8.09 4.75
C LYS A 21 12.80 8.84 5.86
N ILE A 22 11.88 8.20 6.59
CA ILE A 22 11.11 8.82 7.66
C ILE A 22 11.21 8.01 8.96
N LYS A 23 10.88 8.65 10.07
CA LYS A 23 10.91 7.99 11.39
C LYS A 23 9.76 6.99 11.50
N ALA A 24 9.91 5.98 12.34
CA ALA A 24 8.89 4.96 12.57
C ALA A 24 7.53 5.55 13.01
N SER A 25 7.54 6.59 13.85
CA SER A 25 6.31 7.29 14.26
C SER A 25 5.60 7.97 13.08
N GLU A 26 6.37 8.64 12.23
CA GLU A 26 5.83 9.32 11.04
C GLU A 26 5.33 8.30 10.00
N LEU A 27 6.04 7.17 9.86
CA LEU A 27 5.58 6.07 9.02
C LEU A 27 4.24 5.51 9.52
N ALA A 28 4.08 5.33 10.83
CA ALA A 28 2.83 4.88 11.42
C ALA A 28 1.70 5.90 11.17
N ASP A 29 1.98 7.20 11.33
CA ASP A 29 1.00 8.27 11.08
C ASP A 29 0.58 8.33 9.60
N VAL A 30 1.54 8.27 8.68
CA VAL A 30 1.26 8.23 7.23
C VAL A 30 0.45 6.98 6.89
N THR A 31 0.86 5.81 7.37
CA THR A 31 0.17 4.54 7.12
C THR A 31 -1.27 4.60 7.62
N GLY A 32 -1.51 5.10 8.83
CA GLY A 32 -2.85 5.24 9.40
C GLY A 32 -3.75 6.16 8.58
N ARG A 33 -3.23 7.30 8.13
CA ARG A 33 -3.97 8.22 7.23
C ARG A 33 -4.27 7.56 5.88
N THR A 34 -3.31 6.84 5.30
CA THR A 34 -3.51 6.16 4.02
C THR A 34 -4.53 5.03 4.15
N ILE A 35 -4.54 4.27 5.25
CA ILE A 35 -5.57 3.26 5.52
C ILE A 35 -6.95 3.92 5.61
N ALA A 36 -7.07 5.04 6.33
CA ALA A 36 -8.33 5.75 6.45
C ALA A 36 -8.85 6.23 5.08
N GLU A 37 -7.97 6.76 4.24
CA GLU A 37 -8.33 7.16 2.86
C GLU A 37 -8.70 5.96 2.00
N ALA A 38 -7.89 4.90 2.02
CA ALA A 38 -8.12 3.69 1.21
C ALA A 38 -9.49 3.06 1.50
N ARG A 39 -9.98 3.11 2.74
CA ARG A 39 -11.33 2.62 3.11
C ARG A 39 -12.48 3.37 2.44
N THR A 40 -12.24 4.58 1.95
CA THR A 40 -13.23 5.34 1.20
C THR A 40 -13.31 4.91 -0.28
N HIS A 41 -12.35 4.10 -0.73
CA HIS A 41 -12.24 3.63 -2.10
C HIS A 41 -12.62 2.14 -2.20
N PRO A 42 -13.73 1.79 -2.84
CA PRO A 42 -14.23 0.41 -2.87
C PRO A 42 -13.30 -0.56 -3.62
N ALA A 43 -12.50 -0.08 -4.58
CA ALA A 43 -11.57 -0.92 -5.32
C ALA A 43 -10.19 -1.04 -4.65
N ALA A 44 -9.95 -0.33 -3.54
CA ALA A 44 -8.72 -0.42 -2.78
C ALA A 44 -8.71 -1.66 -1.87
N HIS A 45 -7.62 -2.42 -1.93
CA HIS A 45 -7.35 -3.49 -0.98
C HIS A 45 -7.14 -2.89 0.43
N PRO A 46 -7.71 -3.50 1.50
CA PRO A 46 -7.66 -2.94 2.85
C PRO A 46 -6.24 -2.87 3.45
N ASP A 47 -5.39 -3.83 3.10
CA ASP A 47 -4.01 -3.88 3.59
C ASP A 47 -3.06 -3.00 2.76
N ILE A 48 -2.17 -2.29 3.47
CA ILE A 48 -1.15 -1.43 2.89
C ILE A 48 0.24 -1.97 3.25
N ILE A 49 1.16 -1.97 2.30
CA ILE A 49 2.53 -2.45 2.49
C ILE A 49 3.49 -1.27 2.46
N ALA A 50 4.28 -1.10 3.53
CA ALA A 50 5.40 -0.16 3.55
C ALA A 50 6.68 -0.85 3.09
N THR A 51 7.44 -0.20 2.21
CA THR A 51 8.62 -0.76 1.57
C THR A 51 9.78 0.23 1.51
N SER A 52 11.00 -0.31 1.47
CA SER A 52 12.21 0.41 1.08
C SER A 52 12.96 -0.41 0.06
N SER A 53 13.03 0.07 -1.18
CA SER A 53 13.84 -0.58 -2.22
C SER A 53 15.33 -0.51 -1.91
N GLU A 54 15.79 0.50 -1.16
CA GLU A 54 17.19 0.68 -0.80
C GLU A 54 17.61 -0.26 0.33
N LYS A 55 16.75 -0.47 1.33
CA LYS A 55 17.03 -1.32 2.50
C LYS A 55 16.43 -2.72 2.41
N GLY A 56 15.66 -3.01 1.36
CA GLY A 56 14.97 -4.30 1.17
C GLY A 56 13.76 -4.53 2.09
N MET A 57 13.37 -3.54 2.92
CA MET A 57 12.24 -3.64 3.83
C MET A 57 10.93 -3.83 3.06
N GLY A 58 10.07 -4.75 3.52
CA GLY A 58 8.72 -4.95 2.96
C GLY A 58 8.69 -5.62 1.57
N ILE A 59 9.84 -5.91 0.97
CA ILE A 59 9.92 -6.43 -0.41
C ILE A 59 9.50 -7.90 -0.47
N ALA A 60 9.79 -8.70 0.56
CA ALA A 60 9.36 -10.09 0.61
C ALA A 60 7.83 -10.17 0.71
N GLU A 61 7.25 -9.35 1.57
CA GLU A 61 5.82 -9.19 1.77
C GLU A 61 5.14 -8.71 0.48
N LEU A 62 5.69 -7.68 -0.18
CA LEU A 62 5.18 -7.20 -1.45
C LEU A 62 5.16 -8.31 -2.52
N ARG A 63 6.23 -9.10 -2.63
CA ARG A 63 6.29 -10.22 -3.60
C ARG A 63 5.27 -11.30 -3.29
N ALA A 64 5.11 -11.66 -2.01
CA ALA A 64 4.11 -12.64 -1.59
C ALA A 64 2.70 -12.18 -1.97
N CYS A 65 2.38 -10.91 -1.73
CA CYS A 65 1.08 -10.34 -2.06
C CYS A 65 0.80 -10.27 -3.56
N VAL A 66 1.83 -10.04 -4.39
CA VAL A 66 1.68 -10.10 -5.85
C VAL A 66 1.32 -11.52 -6.30
N ILE A 67 1.96 -12.53 -5.70
CA ILE A 67 1.66 -13.94 -5.99
C ILE A 67 0.23 -14.29 -5.53
N GLU A 68 -0.16 -13.87 -4.33
CA GLU A 68 -1.51 -14.06 -3.79
C GLU A 68 -2.59 -13.45 -4.69
N SER A 69 -2.29 -12.33 -5.35
CA SER A 69 -3.25 -11.64 -6.24
C SER A 69 -3.46 -12.35 -7.58
N LEU A 70 -2.75 -13.44 -7.86
CA LEU A 70 -2.90 -14.21 -9.10
C LEU A 70 -3.98 -15.28 -9.01
N ASP A 71 -4.41 -15.63 -7.80
CA ASP A 71 -5.46 -16.60 -7.51
C ASP A 71 -6.85 -15.92 -7.42
#